data_AF-N0CLS7-F1
#
_entry.id   AF-N0CLS7-F1
#
_cell.length_a   1.000
_cell.length_b   1.000
_cell.length_c   1.000
_cell.angle_alpha   90.00
_cell.angle_beta   90.00
_cell.angle_gamma   90.00
#
_symmetry.space_group_name_H-M   'P 1'
#
loop_
_entity.id
_entity.type
_entity.pdbx_description
1 polymer ?
#
loop_
_entity_poly.entity_id
_entity_poly.type
_entity_poly.pdbx_seq_one_letter_code
_entity_poly.pdbx_strand_id
1 'polypeptide(L)'
;MTAMTPHPPRSPEQRLRDTLGRLRDDLDAWVATASPDGTPCLVPLSFVWHEGTLLMATRRTNPTAVNVTPTGRIRVTLGPTRDVVLIEGEAEIVEGTDLPTASGDAFAAKLVWDPRKDSPWVYLRITPHTVRAWREVNEQAGRDLMLDSTWLVPPSSLDRSGFPS
;
A
#
# COMPACT_ATOMS: atom_id res chain seq x y z
N MET A 1 22.21 25.08 11.11
CA MET A 1 21.13 24.45 10.29
C MET A 1 20.39 25.57 9.61
N THR A 2 20.50 25.70 8.30
CA THR A 2 19.73 26.68 7.53
C THR A 2 18.27 26.26 7.58
N ALA A 3 17.38 27.14 8.04
CA ALA A 3 15.94 26.88 7.97
C ALA A 3 15.58 26.71 6.49
N MET A 4 15.33 25.47 6.06
CA MET A 4 14.68 25.22 4.77
C MET A 4 13.33 25.89 4.81
N THR A 5 13.11 26.87 3.95
CA THR A 5 11.78 27.43 3.72
C THR A 5 10.86 26.27 3.32
N PRO A 6 9.82 25.94 4.10
CA PRO A 6 8.97 24.80 3.77
C PRO A 6 8.29 25.06 2.43
N HIS A 7 8.38 24.10 1.51
CA HIS A 7 7.61 24.14 0.27
C HIS A 7 6.12 24.33 0.59
N PRO A 8 5.35 25.05 -0.25
CA PRO A 8 3.91 25.16 -0.05
C PRO A 8 3.26 23.76 -0.02
N PRO A 9 2.16 23.57 0.72
CA PRO A 9 1.50 22.27 0.77
C PRO A 9 1.01 21.87 -0.62
N ARG A 10 1.19 20.61 -0.98
CA ARG A 10 0.68 20.06 -2.23
C ARG A 10 -0.85 20.12 -2.29
N SER A 11 -1.37 20.39 -3.49
CA SER A 11 -2.80 20.25 -3.77
C SER A 11 -3.24 18.78 -3.62
N PRO A 12 -4.53 18.52 -3.40
CA PRO A 12 -5.06 17.15 -3.33
C PRO A 12 -4.71 16.30 -4.58
N GLU A 13 -4.75 16.87 -5.77
CA GLU A 13 -4.41 16.19 -7.04
C GLU A 13 -2.93 15.84 -7.10
N GLN A 14 -2.04 16.74 -6.68
CA GLN A 14 -0.62 16.45 -6.63
C GLN A 14 -0.31 15.36 -5.60
N ARG A 15 -0.96 15.37 -4.43
CA ARG A 15 -0.79 14.32 -3.42
C ARG A 15 -1.24 12.96 -3.96
N LEU A 16 -2.37 12.93 -4.68
CA LEU A 16 -2.85 11.70 -5.30
C LEU A 16 -1.87 11.18 -6.37
N ARG A 17 -1.38 12.05 -7.27
CA ARG A 17 -0.36 11.67 -8.26
C ARG A 17 0.89 11.10 -7.60
N ASP A 18 1.43 11.80 -6.60
CA ASP A 18 2.63 11.38 -5.89
C ASP A 18 2.41 10.03 -5.20
N THR A 19 1.24 9.84 -4.56
CA THR A 19 0.88 8.60 -3.86
C THR A 19 0.77 7.42 -4.83
N LEU A 20 0.07 7.59 -5.96
CA LEU A 20 -0.03 6.56 -6.99
C LEU A 20 1.33 6.26 -7.64
N GLY A 21 2.17 7.28 -7.82
CA GLY A 21 3.56 7.12 -8.27
C GLY A 21 4.35 6.24 -7.30
N ARG A 22 4.29 6.50 -5.99
CA ARG A 22 4.93 5.66 -4.98
C ARG A 22 4.39 4.24 -4.95
N LEU A 23 3.08 4.05 -5.04
CA LEU A 23 2.47 2.72 -5.10
C LEU A 23 2.94 1.91 -6.33
N ARG A 24 3.16 2.59 -7.45
CA ARG A 24 3.73 1.99 -8.66
C ARG A 24 5.20 1.64 -8.48
N ASP A 25 6.00 2.59 -7.99
CA ASP A 25 7.46 2.58 -8.10
C ASP A 25 8.19 2.00 -6.88
N ASP A 26 7.69 2.24 -5.65
CA ASP A 26 8.33 1.73 -4.43
C ASP A 26 8.20 0.20 -4.38
N LEU A 27 9.26 -0.51 -3.98
CA LEU A 27 9.28 -1.97 -3.93
C LEU A 27 8.72 -2.53 -2.62
N ASP A 28 8.99 -1.83 -1.51
CA ASP A 28 8.75 -2.33 -0.16
C ASP A 28 7.91 -1.34 0.66
N ALA A 29 7.11 -1.89 1.57
CA ALA A 29 6.34 -1.13 2.53
C ALA A 29 6.45 -1.76 3.92
N TRP A 30 6.33 -0.94 4.96
CA TRP A 30 6.16 -1.41 6.32
C TRP A 30 4.73 -1.86 6.53
N VAL A 31 4.55 -3.06 7.07
CA VAL A 31 3.26 -3.70 7.30
C VAL A 31 3.07 -3.93 8.79
N ALA A 32 2.02 -3.34 9.34
CA ALA A 32 1.63 -3.51 10.73
C ALA A 32 0.34 -4.34 10.84
N THR A 33 0.38 -5.37 11.67
CA THR A 33 -0.76 -6.19 12.07
C THR A 33 -0.73 -6.39 13.59
N ALA A 34 -1.77 -6.96 14.16
CA ALA A 34 -1.79 -7.35 15.57
C ALA A 34 -2.44 -8.72 15.72
N SER A 35 -1.91 -9.55 16.62
CA SER A 35 -2.53 -10.82 16.98
C SER A 35 -3.88 -10.61 17.70
N PRO A 36 -4.70 -11.66 17.86
CA PRO A 36 -5.98 -11.56 18.57
C PRO A 36 -5.87 -11.04 20.02
N ASP A 37 -4.73 -11.25 20.68
CA ASP A 37 -4.45 -10.73 22.03
C ASP A 37 -3.85 -9.31 22.04
N GLY A 38 -3.67 -8.69 20.87
CA GLY A 38 -3.17 -7.32 20.72
C GLY A 38 -1.65 -7.19 20.60
N THR A 39 -0.90 -8.29 20.53
CA THR A 39 0.56 -8.21 20.32
C THR A 39 0.87 -7.62 18.93
N PRO A 40 1.62 -6.51 18.84
CA PRO A 40 1.92 -5.87 17.56
C PRO A 40 2.95 -6.67 16.75
N CYS A 41 2.76 -6.71 15.43
CA CYS A 41 3.72 -7.23 14.47
C CYS A 41 4.00 -6.14 13.42
N LEU A 42 5.27 -5.85 13.19
CA LEU A 42 5.74 -4.89 12.20
C LEU A 42 6.88 -5.52 11.39
N VAL A 43 6.69 -5.65 10.08
CA VAL A 43 7.69 -6.20 9.16
C VAL A 43 7.68 -5.44 7.83
N PRO A 44 8.80 -5.33 7.13
CA PRO A 44 8.79 -4.90 5.73
C PRO A 44 8.31 -6.06 4.84
N LEU A 45 7.48 -5.77 3.85
CA LEU A 45 7.12 -6.70 2.77
C LEU A 45 7.22 -5.98 1.41
N SER A 46 7.71 -6.71 0.41
CA SER A 46 7.63 -6.26 -0.97
C SER A 46 6.20 -6.34 -1.48
N PHE A 47 5.80 -5.40 -2.34
CA PHE A 47 4.40 -5.28 -2.76
C PHE A 47 4.23 -4.87 -4.22
N VAL A 48 3.05 -5.19 -4.75
CA VAL A 48 2.56 -4.71 -6.03
C VAL A 48 1.23 -4.01 -5.83
N TRP A 49 1.08 -2.83 -6.42
CA TRP A 49 -0.21 -2.16 -6.55
C TRP A 49 -0.88 -2.57 -7.87
N HIS A 50 -2.04 -3.19 -7.80
CA HIS A 50 -2.77 -3.67 -8.98
C HIS A 50 -4.28 -3.68 -8.72
N GLU A 51 -5.06 -3.20 -9.68
CA GLU A 51 -6.53 -3.20 -9.63
C GLU A 51 -7.11 -2.57 -8.33
N GLY A 52 -6.45 -1.53 -7.79
CA GLY A 52 -6.89 -0.87 -6.56
C GLY A 52 -6.54 -1.59 -5.25
N THR A 53 -5.75 -2.66 -5.32
CA THR A 53 -5.31 -3.44 -4.15
C THR A 53 -3.79 -3.49 -4.04
N LEU A 54 -3.28 -3.68 -2.83
CA LEU A 54 -1.89 -4.09 -2.61
C LEU A 54 -1.85 -5.61 -2.56
N LEU A 55 -0.91 -6.20 -3.28
CA LEU A 55 -0.62 -7.63 -3.22
C LEU A 55 0.78 -7.83 -2.64
N MET A 56 0.87 -8.61 -1.57
CA MET A 56 2.11 -8.96 -0.89
C MET A 56 2.19 -10.47 -0.72
N ALA A 57 3.40 -11.02 -0.55
CA ALA A 57 3.58 -12.45 -0.31
C ALA A 57 4.33 -12.69 1.01
N THR A 58 3.89 -13.69 1.76
CA THR A 58 4.53 -14.12 3.01
C THR A 58 4.28 -15.62 3.22
N ARG A 59 4.99 -16.26 4.16
CA ARG A 59 4.64 -17.62 4.58
C ARG A 59 3.34 -17.61 5.38
N ARG A 60 2.51 -18.63 5.18
CA ARG A 60 1.24 -18.82 5.91
C ARG A 60 1.40 -18.77 7.43
N THR A 61 2.52 -19.26 7.94
CA THR A 61 2.81 -19.35 9.37
C THR A 61 3.40 -18.07 9.97
N ASN A 62 3.74 -17.08 9.15
CA ASN A 62 4.28 -15.81 9.66
C ASN A 62 3.17 -15.03 10.39
N PRO A 63 3.49 -14.31 11.48
CA PRO A 63 2.52 -13.52 12.23
C PRO A 63 1.69 -12.59 11.36
N THR A 64 2.28 -11.94 10.35
CA THR A 64 1.55 -11.06 9.42
C THR A 64 0.38 -11.74 8.72
N ALA A 65 0.52 -13.00 8.30
CA ALA A 65 -0.56 -13.77 7.66
C ALA A 65 -1.57 -14.33 8.68
N VAL A 66 -1.08 -14.76 9.85
CA VAL A 66 -1.95 -15.28 10.92
C VAL A 66 -2.85 -14.16 11.46
N ASN A 67 -2.29 -12.99 11.71
CA ASN A 67 -2.94 -11.87 12.38
C ASN A 67 -4.11 -11.26 11.58
N VAL A 68 -4.10 -11.36 10.25
CA VAL A 68 -5.18 -10.82 9.42
C VAL A 68 -6.42 -11.72 9.42
N THR A 69 -6.37 -12.93 10.01
CA THR A 69 -7.55 -13.78 10.16
C THR A 69 -8.12 -13.66 11.58
N PRO A 70 -9.44 -13.50 11.78
CA PRO A 70 -10.49 -13.36 10.77
C PRO A 70 -10.81 -11.90 10.37
N THR A 71 -10.20 -10.90 11.03
CA THR A 71 -10.69 -9.51 10.96
C THR A 71 -10.14 -8.67 9.79
N GLY A 72 -9.14 -9.18 9.07
CA GLY A 72 -8.49 -8.50 7.95
C GLY A 72 -7.64 -7.27 8.30
N ARG A 73 -7.70 -6.76 9.55
CA ARG A 73 -7.12 -5.45 9.87
C ARG A 73 -5.62 -5.37 9.64
N ILE A 74 -5.22 -4.42 8.80
CA ILE A 74 -3.83 -4.19 8.42
C ILE A 74 -3.57 -2.69 8.21
N ARG A 75 -2.35 -2.26 8.53
CA ARG A 75 -1.85 -0.94 8.12
C ARG A 75 -0.58 -1.08 7.32
N VAL A 76 -0.47 -0.27 6.28
CA VAL A 76 0.69 -0.24 5.39
C VAL A 76 1.22 1.18 5.33
N THR A 77 2.53 1.36 5.46
CA THR A 77 3.16 2.66 5.24
C THR A 77 4.37 2.54 4.32
N LEU A 78 4.49 3.51 3.42
CA LEU A 78 5.61 3.65 2.50
C LEU A 78 6.05 5.11 2.41
N GLY A 79 7.20 5.32 1.77
CA GLY A 79 7.87 6.61 1.70
C GLY A 79 8.79 6.91 2.89
N PRO A 80 9.66 7.93 2.77
CA PRO A 80 10.57 8.35 3.82
C PRO A 80 9.83 9.09 4.95
N THR A 81 10.53 9.31 6.07
CA THR A 81 10.00 9.90 7.32
C THR A 81 9.31 11.27 7.18
N ARG A 82 9.50 11.98 6.05
CA ARG A 82 8.92 13.30 5.76
C ARG A 82 8.14 13.35 4.44
N ASP A 83 7.79 12.21 3.85
CA ASP A 83 6.88 12.11 2.71
C ASP A 83 6.17 10.76 2.79
N VAL A 84 5.19 10.71 3.69
CA VAL A 84 4.58 9.47 4.18
C VAL A 84 3.30 9.21 3.41
N VAL A 85 3.12 7.96 3.00
CA VAL A 85 1.81 7.40 2.66
C VAL A 85 1.44 6.41 3.77
N LEU A 86 0.26 6.57 4.35
CA LEU A 86 -0.32 5.67 5.33
C LEU A 86 -1.63 5.12 4.80
N ILE A 87 -1.75 3.81 4.79
CA ILE A 87 -2.88 3.06 4.27
C ILE A 87 -3.47 2.23 5.41
N GLU A 88 -4.78 2.31 5.56
CA GLU A 88 -5.56 1.39 6.38
C GLU A 88 -6.47 0.59 5.44
N GLY A 89 -6.55 -0.71 5.68
CA GLY A 89 -7.26 -1.63 4.81
C GLY A 89 -7.63 -2.94 5.48
N GLU A 90 -8.28 -3.77 4.67
CA GLU A 90 -8.58 -5.16 5.01
C GLU A 90 -7.77 -6.08 4.11
N ALA A 91 -7.09 -7.05 4.72
CA ALA A 91 -6.33 -8.09 4.06
C ALA A 91 -7.10 -9.40 4.06
N GLU A 92 -7.14 -10.06 2.91
CA GLU A 92 -7.53 -11.45 2.79
C GLU A 92 -6.31 -12.31 2.42
N ILE A 93 -6.33 -13.57 2.87
CA ILE A 93 -5.36 -14.57 2.46
C ILE A 93 -5.83 -15.20 1.15
N VAL A 94 -4.96 -15.19 0.15
CA VAL A 94 -5.20 -15.82 -1.15
C VAL A 94 -4.13 -16.87 -1.39
N GLU A 95 -4.54 -18.11 -1.68
CA GLU A 95 -3.59 -19.15 -2.08
C GLU A 95 -3.04 -18.84 -3.46
N GLY A 96 -1.78 -19.24 -3.73
CA GLY A 96 -1.18 -19.00 -5.04
C GLY A 96 -1.95 -19.63 -6.20
N THR A 97 -2.65 -20.75 -5.96
CA THR A 97 -3.53 -21.41 -6.93
C THR A 97 -4.82 -20.66 -7.22
N ASP A 98 -5.29 -19.85 -6.27
CA ASP A 98 -6.55 -19.10 -6.36
C ASP A 98 -6.33 -17.64 -6.78
N LEU A 99 -5.07 -17.22 -6.89
CA LEU A 99 -4.71 -15.88 -7.30
C LEU A 99 -5.02 -15.67 -8.79
N PRO A 100 -5.75 -14.61 -9.18
CA PRO A 100 -5.96 -14.29 -10.59
C PRO A 100 -4.64 -14.17 -11.35
N THR A 101 -4.58 -14.75 -12.55
CA THR A 101 -3.37 -14.78 -13.39
C THR A 101 -2.76 -13.38 -13.57
N ALA A 102 -3.60 -12.38 -13.88
CA ALA A 102 -3.14 -11.00 -14.07
C ALA A 102 -2.45 -10.42 -12.83
N SER A 103 -2.96 -10.72 -11.62
CA SER A 103 -2.35 -10.25 -10.37
C SER A 103 -1.03 -10.96 -10.08
N GLY A 104 -0.95 -12.27 -10.32
CA GLY A 104 0.29 -13.03 -10.19
C GLY A 104 1.37 -12.61 -11.19
N ASP A 105 0.97 -12.30 -12.41
CA ASP A 105 1.89 -11.83 -13.46
C ASP A 105 2.39 -10.41 -13.16
N ALA A 106 1.51 -9.51 -12.69
CA ALA A 106 1.92 -8.20 -12.22
C ALA A 106 2.91 -8.31 -11.04
N PHE A 107 2.67 -9.26 -10.12
CA PHE A 107 3.58 -9.54 -9.01
C PHE A 107 4.96 -9.98 -9.49
N ALA A 108 5.01 -11.00 -10.34
CA ALA A 108 6.25 -11.54 -10.87
C ALA A 108 7.02 -10.54 -11.73
N ALA A 109 6.31 -9.71 -12.51
CA ALA A 109 6.91 -8.67 -13.34
C ALA A 109 7.60 -7.58 -12.50
N LYS A 110 6.96 -7.12 -11.40
CA LYS A 110 7.53 -6.06 -10.55
C LYS A 110 8.67 -6.57 -9.65
N LEU A 111 8.51 -7.75 -9.06
CA LEU A 111 9.42 -8.21 -7.99
C LEU A 111 10.44 -9.27 -8.45
N VAL A 112 10.36 -9.74 -9.70
CA VAL A 112 11.34 -10.67 -10.30
C VAL A 112 11.40 -12.04 -9.58
N TRP A 113 10.30 -12.45 -8.93
CA TRP A 113 10.06 -13.78 -8.38
C TRP A 113 8.56 -14.10 -8.35
N ASP A 114 8.20 -15.38 -8.38
CA ASP A 114 6.80 -15.83 -8.49
C ASP A 114 6.42 -16.82 -7.37
N PRO A 115 5.80 -16.35 -6.28
CA PRO A 115 5.40 -17.19 -5.15
C PRO A 115 4.43 -18.32 -5.51
N ARG A 116 3.70 -18.24 -6.64
CA ARG A 116 2.79 -19.32 -7.07
C ARG A 116 3.51 -20.64 -7.31
N LYS A 117 4.81 -20.59 -7.59
CA LYS A 117 5.64 -21.76 -7.94
C LYS A 117 6.21 -22.46 -6.71
N ASP A 118 6.11 -21.85 -5.52
CA ASP A 118 6.76 -22.30 -4.30
C ASP A 118 5.78 -22.39 -3.12
N SER A 119 5.55 -23.60 -2.62
CA SER A 119 4.99 -23.77 -1.26
C SER A 119 6.08 -23.41 -0.24
N PRO A 120 5.79 -22.73 0.89
CA PRO A 120 4.47 -22.49 1.50
C PRO A 120 4.02 -21.01 1.47
N TRP A 121 4.15 -20.34 0.32
CA TRP A 121 3.81 -18.92 0.21
C TRP A 121 2.31 -18.70 0.02
N VAL A 122 1.81 -17.62 0.64
CA VAL A 122 0.45 -17.11 0.47
C VAL A 122 0.51 -15.65 0.12
N TYR A 123 -0.55 -15.16 -0.52
CA TYR A 123 -0.70 -13.75 -0.81
C TYR A 123 -1.58 -13.06 0.24
N LEU A 124 -1.21 -11.84 0.60
CA LEU A 124 -2.07 -10.89 1.30
C LEU A 124 -2.59 -9.93 0.24
N ARG A 125 -3.89 -10.02 -0.09
CA ARG A 125 -4.56 -9.02 -0.92
C ARG A 125 -5.20 -7.99 0.00
N ILE A 126 -4.72 -6.75 -0.06
CA ILE A 126 -5.13 -5.67 0.82
C ILE A 126 -5.97 -4.69 0.03
N THR A 127 -7.21 -4.51 0.44
CA THR A 127 -8.12 -3.51 -0.10
C THR A 127 -8.09 -2.28 0.82
N PRO A 128 -7.56 -1.13 0.35
CA PRO A 128 -7.56 0.10 1.12
C PRO A 128 -8.97 0.61 1.35
N HIS A 129 -9.27 1.04 2.58
CA HIS A 129 -10.46 1.86 2.88
C HIS A 129 -10.07 3.28 3.28
N THR A 130 -8.80 3.51 3.63
CA THR A 130 -8.28 4.84 3.94
C THR A 130 -6.86 5.00 3.43
N VAL A 131 -6.58 6.12 2.79
CA VAL A 131 -5.25 6.49 2.30
C VAL A 131 -4.98 7.93 2.72
N ARG A 132 -3.84 8.15 3.39
CA ARG A 132 -3.38 9.47 3.82
C ARG A 132 -2.00 9.72 3.28
N ALA A 133 -1.75 10.95 2.81
CA ALA A 133 -0.44 11.36 2.35
C ALA A 133 -0.09 12.79 2.83
N TRP A 134 1.10 12.93 3.39
CA TRP A 134 1.62 14.21 3.86
C TRP A 134 3.15 14.22 3.88
N ARG A 135 3.71 15.43 3.75
CA ARG A 135 5.12 15.72 4.00
C ARG A 135 5.33 16.29 5.40
N GLU A 136 5.45 17.61 5.46
CA GLU A 136 5.72 18.34 6.69
C GLU A 136 4.41 18.76 7.38
N VAL A 137 4.54 19.44 8.52
CA VAL A 137 3.41 19.91 9.34
C VAL A 137 2.35 20.70 8.55
N ASN A 138 2.77 21.44 7.52
CA ASN A 138 1.88 22.23 6.66
C ASN A 138 0.97 21.37 5.77
N GLU A 139 1.25 20.07 5.63
CA GLU A 139 0.42 19.12 4.91
C GLU A 139 -0.46 18.24 5.81
N GLN A 140 -0.43 18.44 7.14
CA GLN A 140 -1.30 17.70 8.06
C GLN A 140 -2.79 17.94 7.77
N ALA A 141 -3.14 19.19 7.45
CA ALA A 141 -4.47 19.53 6.94
C ALA A 141 -4.62 19.02 5.49
N GLY A 142 -5.75 18.39 5.19
CA GLY A 142 -6.06 17.85 3.86
C GLY A 142 -5.24 16.61 3.46
N ARG A 143 -4.73 15.85 4.44
CA ARG A 143 -3.91 14.64 4.18
C ARG A 143 -4.71 13.42 3.73
N ASP A 144 -6.00 13.39 4.02
CA ASP A 144 -6.86 12.28 3.60
C ASP A 144 -7.06 12.34 2.08
N LEU A 145 -6.72 11.25 1.38
CA LEU A 145 -6.92 11.08 -0.06
C LEU A 145 -8.03 10.07 -0.36
N MET A 146 -8.24 9.11 0.54
CA MET A 146 -9.33 8.14 0.50
C MET A 146 -9.92 8.00 1.90
N LEU A 147 -11.25 7.97 1.97
CA LEU A 147 -12.03 7.63 3.17
C LEU A 147 -13.16 6.71 2.75
N ASP A 148 -13.51 5.72 3.59
CA ASP A 148 -14.56 4.73 3.33
C ASP A 148 -14.48 4.14 1.91
N SER A 149 -13.27 3.73 1.53
CA SER A 149 -12.94 3.14 0.21
C SER A 149 -13.21 4.05 -1.00
N THR A 150 -13.43 5.35 -0.76
CA THR A 150 -13.73 6.34 -1.80
C THR A 150 -12.60 7.37 -1.89
N TRP A 151 -12.01 7.51 -3.07
CA TRP A 151 -11.05 8.58 -3.34
C TRP A 151 -11.74 9.95 -3.28
N LEU A 152 -11.20 10.86 -2.48
CA LEU A 152 -11.72 12.23 -2.31
C LEU A 152 -11.39 13.13 -3.51
N VAL A 153 -10.38 12.73 -4.29
CA VAL A 153 -10.03 13.30 -5.58
C VAL A 153 -10.21 12.19 -6.62
N PRO A 154 -11.04 12.37 -7.67
CA PRO A 154 -11.23 11.33 -8.67
C PRO A 154 -9.90 11.01 -9.36
N PRO A 155 -9.48 9.74 -9.50
CA PRO A 155 -8.29 9.41 -10.29
C PRO A 155 -8.36 9.90 -11.74
N SER A 156 -9.57 10.05 -12.29
CA SER A 156 -9.82 10.62 -13.62
C SER A 156 -9.53 12.13 -13.73
N SER A 157 -9.42 12.84 -12.59
CA SER A 157 -9.01 14.24 -12.54
C SER A 157 -7.48 14.42 -12.64
N LEU A 158 -6.73 13.31 -12.57
CA LEU A 158 -5.32 13.29 -12.93
C LEU A 158 -5.25 13.35 -14.46
N ASP A 159 -4.85 14.50 -14.98
CA ASP A 159 -4.74 14.79 -16.40
C ASP A 159 -4.07 13.62 -17.17
N ARG A 160 -4.63 13.25 -18.33
CA ARG A 160 -4.20 12.10 -19.17
C ARG A 160 -2.80 12.29 -19.80
N SER A 161 -2.11 13.38 -19.48
CA SER A 161 -0.82 13.77 -20.05
C SER A 161 0.40 13.05 -19.44
N GLY A 162 0.21 12.14 -18.48
CA GLY A 162 1.30 11.56 -17.69
C GLY A 162 1.51 10.04 -17.74
N PHE A 163 0.76 9.27 -18.52
CA PHE A 163 1.00 7.83 -18.68
C PHE A 163 1.53 7.56 -20.10
N PRO A 164 2.76 7.04 -20.26
CA PRO A 164 3.22 6.59 -21.57
C PRO A 164 2.38 5.38 -22.00
N SER A 165 2.02 5.39 -23.29
CA SER A 165 1.30 4.34 -24.01
C SER A 165 1.97 2.96 -23.92
#